data_AF-A0A3C0CGG8-F1
#
_entry.id   AF-A0A3C0CGG8-F1
#
_cell.length_a   1.000
_cell.length_b   1.000
_cell.length_c   1.000
_cell.angle_alpha   90.00
_cell.angle_beta   90.00
_cell.angle_gamma   90.00
#
_symmetry.space_group_name_H-M   'P 1'
#
loop_
_entity.id
_entity.type
_entity.pdbx_description
1 polymer ?
#
loop_
_entity_poly.entity_id
_entity_poly.type
_entity_poly.pdbx_seq_one_letter_code
_entity_poly.pdbx_strand_id
1 'polypeptide(L)' 'MGGERKGGSHMPIGLMMSLAQHEKAMETFGRLNDERQEAVLRYVKDSRTGEEAKSRIRNAVDQLEQGNAQFFG' A
#
# COMPACT_ATOMS: atom_id res chain seq x y z
N MET A 1 1.83 17.26 24.40
CA MET A 1 2.47 15.95 24.13
C MET A 1 2.06 15.51 22.74
N GLY A 2 2.91 15.75 21.74
CA GLY A 2 2.65 15.38 20.35
C GLY A 2 2.97 13.90 20.15
N GLY A 3 1.94 13.08 20.02
CA GLY A 3 2.10 11.68 19.64
C GLY A 3 2.47 11.61 18.16
N GLU A 4 3.77 11.57 17.87
CA GLU A 4 4.29 11.22 16.55
C GLU A 4 3.80 9.81 16.20
N ARG A 5 2.81 9.72 15.32
CA ARG A 5 2.40 8.46 14.67
C ARG A 5 3.53 8.01 13.74
N LYS A 6 4.57 7.43 14.32
CA LYS A 6 5.66 6.75 13.60
C LYS A 6 5.06 5.66 12.69
N GLY A 7 5.43 5.70 11.41
CA GLY A 7 5.13 4.64 10.41
C GLY A 7 4.24 5.07 9.25
N GLY A 8 3.36 6.06 9.43
CA GLY A 8 2.48 6.59 8.37
C GLY A 8 3.16 7.58 7.44
N SER A 9 4.39 7.32 6.99
CA SER A 9 5.10 8.18 6.03
C SER A 9 4.34 8.23 4.71
N HIS A 10 3.46 9.23 4.59
CA HIS A 10 2.69 9.64 3.41
C HIS A 10 2.35 8.49 2.44
N MET A 11 1.22 7.82 2.68
CA MET A 11 0.66 6.87 1.72
C MET A 11 0.46 7.60 0.38
N PRO A 12 0.90 7.06 -0.77
CA PRO A 12 0.62 7.66 -2.06
C PRO A 12 -0.88 7.86 -2.23
N ILE A 13 -1.32 9.07 -2.60
CA ILE A 13 -2.74 9.41 -2.70
C ILE A 13 -3.47 8.43 -3.63
N GLY A 14 -2.84 8.05 -4.74
CA GLY A 14 -3.40 7.05 -5.66
C GLY A 14 -3.61 5.68 -5.02
N LEU A 15 -2.68 5.24 -4.16
CA LEU A 15 -2.84 3.99 -3.41
C LEU A 15 -3.98 4.09 -2.39
N MET A 16 -4.06 5.21 -1.65
CA MET A 16 -5.14 5.44 -0.68
C MET A 16 -6.51 5.44 -1.37
N MET A 17 -6.65 6.15 -2.49
CA MET A 17 -7.88 6.20 -3.27
C MET A 17 -8.26 4.82 -3.84
N SER A 18 -7.29 4.04 -4.31
CA SER A 18 -7.58 2.68 -4.79
C SER A 18 -7.98 1.75 -3.64
N LEU A 19 -7.28 1.76 -2.50
CA LEU A 19 -7.70 0.97 -1.34
C LEU A 19 -9.12 1.34 -0.87
N ALA A 20 -9.46 2.63 -0.85
CA ALA A 20 -10.81 3.08 -0.49
C ALA A 20 -11.92 2.56 -1.43
N GLN A 21 -11.58 2.19 -2.68
CA GLN A 21 -12.50 1.59 -3.63
C GLN A 21 -12.56 0.05 -3.54
N HIS A 22 -11.61 -0.56 -2.83
CA HIS A 22 -11.43 -2.01 -2.73
C HIS A 22 -11.42 -2.41 -1.25
N GLU A 23 -12.61 -2.53 -0.66
CA GLU A 23 -12.81 -2.78 0.79
C GLU A 23 -11.97 -3.95 1.31
N LYS A 24 -11.97 -5.08 0.58
CA LYS A 24 -11.17 -6.25 0.94
C LYS A 24 -9.67 -5.97 0.95
N ALA A 25 -9.16 -5.25 -0.04
CA ALA A 25 -7.74 -4.87 -0.08
C ALA A 25 -7.39 -3.94 1.08
N MET A 26 -8.26 -2.99 1.41
CA MET A 26 -8.09 -2.09 2.54
C MET A 26 -8.07 -2.84 3.87
N GLU A 27 -8.98 -3.79 4.08
CA GLU A 27 -8.97 -4.66 5.26
C GLU A 27 -7.68 -5.50 5.34
N THR A 28 -7.28 -6.14 4.23
CA THR A 28 -6.04 -6.92 4.18
C THR A 28 -4.85 -6.04 4.55
N PHE A 29 -4.73 -4.85 3.95
CA PHE A 29 -3.66 -3.89 4.23
C PHE A 29 -3.65 -3.48 5.71
N GLY A 30 -4.81 -3.18 6.29
CA GLY A 30 -4.95 -2.80 7.69
C GLY A 30 -4.60 -3.90 8.68
N ARG A 31 -4.65 -5.18 8.27
CA ARG A 31 -4.24 -6.35 9.07
C ARG A 31 -2.75 -6.67 8.96
N LEU A 32 -2.02 -6.06 8.01
CA LEU A 32 -0.58 -6.24 7.90
C LEU A 32 0.15 -5.61 9.08
N ASN A 33 1.30 -6.17 9.42
CA ASN A 33 2.22 -5.52 10.35
C ASN A 33 2.93 -4.33 9.66
N ASP A 34 3.55 -3.47 10.47
CA ASP A 34 4.19 -2.24 10.00
C ASP A 34 5.23 -2.50 8.89
N GLU A 35 6.03 -3.56 9.02
CA GLU A 35 7.05 -3.93 8.02
C GLU A 35 6.44 -4.22 6.65
N ARG A 36 5.35 -5.00 6.60
CA ARG A 36 4.67 -5.33 5.34
C ARG A 36 3.91 -4.15 4.78
N GLN A 37 3.29 -3.32 5.62
CA GLN A 37 2.69 -2.07 5.17
C GLN A 37 3.75 -1.16 4.53
N GLU A 38 4.93 -1.03 5.14
CA GLU A 38 6.03 -0.25 4.58
C GLU A 38 6.52 -0.83 3.25
N ALA A 39 6.61 -2.14 3.12
CA ALA A 39 7.05 -2.79 1.88
C ALA A 39 6.07 -2.54 0.72
N VAL A 40 4.75 -2.56 0.97
CA VAL A 40 3.74 -2.16 -0.03
C VAL A 40 3.93 -0.69 -0.44
N LEU A 41 4.11 0.20 0.55
CA LEU A 41 4.33 1.62 0.28
C LEU A 41 5.62 1.85 -0.53
N ARG A 42 6.70 1.14 -0.20
CA ARG A 42 7.99 1.22 -0.90
C ARG A 42 7.87 0.72 -2.33
N TYR A 43 7.20 -0.42 -2.54
CA TYR A 43 6.94 -0.95 -3.87
C TYR A 43 6.28 0.09 -4.77
N VAL A 44 5.26 0.81 -4.28
CA VAL A 44 4.61 1.87 -5.08
C VAL A 44 5.52 3.09 -5.27
N LYS A 45 6.24 3.51 -4.22
CA LYS A 45 7.13 4.69 -4.24
C LYS A 45 8.37 4.53 -5.12
N ASP A 46 8.84 3.31 -5.33
CA ASP A 46 10.01 3.00 -6.16
C ASP A 46 9.72 3.08 -7.68
N SER A 47 8.56 3.61 -8.07
CA SER A 47 8.22 3.86 -9.47
C SER A 47 8.99 5.07 -10.03
N ARG A 48 9.45 4.97 -11.28
CA ARG A 48 10.21 6.01 -11.98
C ARG A 48 9.35 6.87 -12.90
N THR A 49 8.16 6.39 -13.26
CA THR A 49 7.21 7.09 -14.12
C THR A 49 5.79 7.01 -13.55
N GLY A 50 4.92 7.92 -13.98
CA GLY A 50 3.51 7.89 -13.57
C GLY A 50 2.76 6.64 -14.03
N GLU A 51 3.07 6.10 -15.22
CA GLU A 51 2.46 4.85 -15.70
C GLU A 51 2.91 3.65 -14.87
N GLU A 52 4.19 3.61 -14.48
CA GLU A 52 4.69 2.61 -13.56
C GLU A 52 4.01 2.71 -12.20
N ALA A 53 3.86 3.92 -11.65
CA ALA A 53 3.15 4.14 -10.39
C ALA A 53 1.71 3.60 -10.44
N LYS A 54 0.96 3.92 -11.50
CA LYS A 54 -0.41 3.40 -11.70
C LYS A 54 -0.43 1.87 -11.77
N SER A 55 0.50 1.27 -12.51
CA SER A 55 0.62 -0.18 -12.64
C SER A 55 0.92 -0.85 -11.30
N ARG A 56 1.88 -0.30 -10.54
CA ARG A 56 2.24 -0.81 -9.22
C ARG A 56 1.10 -0.65 -8.21
N ILE A 57 0.35 0.44 -8.24
CA ILE A 57 -0.85 0.62 -7.40
C ILE A 57 -1.88 -0.48 -7.71
N ARG A 58 -2.23 -0.70 -8.99
CA ARG A 58 -3.17 -1.75 -9.38
C ARG A 58 -2.70 -3.12 -8.90
N ASN A 59 -1.44 -3.48 -9.19
CA ASN A 59 -0.87 -4.74 -8.75
C ASN A 59 -0.89 -4.89 -7.22
N ALA A 60 -0.60 -3.83 -6.47
CA ALA A 60 -0.63 -3.88 -5.01
C ALA A 60 -2.04 -4.16 -4.48
N VAL A 61 -3.05 -3.48 -5.04
CA VAL A 61 -4.45 -3.68 -4.67
C VAL A 61 -4.91 -5.10 -5.03
N ASP A 62 -4.60 -5.58 -6.24
CA ASP A 62 -4.98 -6.93 -6.68
C ASP A 62 -4.38 -8.02 -5.77
N GLN A 63 -3.11 -7.86 -5.36
CA GLN A 63 -2.46 -8.79 -4.43
C GLN A 63 -3.11 -8.75 -3.04
N LEU A 64 -3.45 -7.55 -2.55
CA LEU A 64 -4.14 -7.39 -1.26
C LEU A 64 -5.58 -7.94 -1.30
N GLU A 65 -6.29 -7.82 -2.43
CA GLU A 65 -7.61 -8.44 -2.61
C GLU A 65 -7.54 -9.97 -2.60
N GLN A 66 -6.46 -10.54 -3.12
CA GLN A 66 -6.22 -11.99 -3.08
C GLN A 66 -5.79 -12.46 -1.69
N GLY A 67 -5.51 -11.55 -0.74
CA GLY A 67 -4.92 -11.89 0.57
C GLY A 67 -3.42 -12.17 0.51
N ASN A 68 -2.79 -11.93 -0.64
CA ASN A 68 -1.39 -12.21 -0.91
C ASN A 68 -0.52 -11.00 -0.54
N ALA A 69 -0.27 -10.82 0.76
CA ALA A 69 0.69 -9.82 1.22
C ALA A 69 2.15 -10.33 1.25
N GLN A 70 2.37 -11.59 0.84
CA GLN A 70 3.66 -12.26 0.91
C GLN A 70 4.65 -11.82 -0.18
N PHE A 71 4.17 -11.12 -1.22
CA PHE A 71 4.99 -10.66 -2.35
C PHE A 71 5.91 -9.48 -2.01
N PHE A 72 5.60 -8.70 -0.97
CA PHE A 72 6.35 -7.50 -0.60
C PHE A 72 7.49 -7.83 0.38
N GLY A 73 8.33 -8.80 0.04
CA GLY A 73 9.48 -9.27 0.83
C GLY A 73 10.81 -9.00 0.14
#